data_AF-M5K512-F1
#
_entry.id   AF-M5K512-F1
#
_cell.length_a   1.000
_cell.length_b   1.000
_cell.length_c   1.000
_cell.angle_alpha   90.00
_cell.angle_beta   90.00
_cell.angle_gamma   90.00
#
_symmetry.space_group_name_H-M   'P 1'
#
loop_
_entity.id
_entity.type
_entity.pdbx_description
1 polymer ?
#
loop_
_entity_poly.entity_id
_entity_poly.type
_entity_poly.pdbx_seq_one_letter_code
_entity_poly.pdbx_strand_id
1 'polypeptide(L)'
;MNEPLVPCACASKCQAVSLRRQIEALKREIEMLKTDKEAAFSRGYLIACCNIEHMHHEEGVAFDVLAELQLSRSDVRRMNLTDYDKKALRRIENARGQSLFREGRKERNR
;
A
#
# COMPACT_ATOMS: atom_id res chain seq x y z
N MET A 1 -56.32 5.71 12.85
CA MET A 1 -56.10 4.28 12.59
C MET A 1 -54.86 4.20 11.71
N ASN A 2 -53.74 3.70 12.22
CA ASN A 2 -52.53 3.50 11.41
C ASN A 2 -52.58 2.07 10.88
N GLU A 3 -52.82 1.92 9.57
CA GLU A 3 -52.71 0.63 8.90
C GLU A 3 -51.26 0.14 8.96
N PRO A 4 -51.03 -1.14 9.33
CA PRO A 4 -49.70 -1.72 9.22
C PRO A 4 -49.33 -1.84 7.74
N LEU A 5 -48.19 -1.23 7.36
CA LEU A 5 -47.59 -1.40 6.04
C LEU A 5 -47.33 -2.90 5.80
N VAL A 6 -48.13 -3.51 4.92
CA VAL A 6 -47.95 -4.91 4.51
C VAL A 6 -46.64 -5.01 3.72
N PRO A 7 -45.66 -5.82 4.16
CA PRO A 7 -44.43 -6.03 3.39
C PRO A 7 -44.78 -6.69 2.05
N CYS A 8 -44.30 -6.16 0.92
CA CYS A 8 -44.51 -6.84 -0.37
C CYS A 8 -43.94 -8.26 -0.31
N ALA A 9 -44.54 -9.22 -1.02
CA ALA A 9 -43.99 -10.59 -1.14
C ALA A 9 -42.55 -10.62 -1.72
N CYS A 10 -42.13 -9.52 -2.34
CA CYS A 10 -40.77 -9.25 -2.79
C CYS A 10 -39.80 -8.72 -1.72
N ALA A 11 -40.28 -8.32 -0.54
CA ALA A 11 -39.52 -7.53 0.43
C ALA A 11 -38.27 -8.25 0.93
N SER A 12 -38.37 -9.56 1.19
CA SER A 12 -37.23 -10.39 1.61
C SER A 12 -36.18 -10.54 0.50
N LYS A 13 -36.61 -10.70 -0.76
CA LYS A 13 -35.71 -10.79 -1.92
C LYS A 13 -35.05 -9.44 -2.23
N CYS A 14 -35.81 -8.35 -2.19
CA CYS A 14 -35.30 -6.99 -2.36
C CYS A 14 -34.31 -6.61 -1.25
N GLN A 15 -34.61 -6.97 0.00
CA GLN A 15 -33.70 -6.76 1.12
C GLN A 15 -32.42 -7.59 0.98
N ALA A 16 -32.52 -8.84 0.54
CA ALA A 16 -31.35 -9.69 0.27
C ALA A 16 -30.45 -9.12 -0.85
N VAL A 17 -31.03 -8.56 -1.92
CA VAL A 17 -30.26 -7.89 -2.99
C VAL A 17 -29.58 -6.62 -2.47
N SER A 18 -30.28 -5.81 -1.66
CA SER A 18 -29.71 -4.61 -1.04
C SER A 18 -28.53 -4.94 -0.13
N LEU A 19 -28.69 -5.93 0.76
CA LEU A 19 -27.62 -6.40 1.66
C LEU A 19 -26.43 -6.95 0.88
N ARG A 20 -26.65 -7.70 -0.21
CA ARG A 20 -25.56 -8.19 -1.08
C ARG A 20 -24.75 -7.04 -1.69
N ARG A 21 -25.41 -5.97 -2.13
CA ARG A 21 -24.74 -4.77 -2.66
C ARG A 21 -23.92 -4.07 -1.58
N GLN A 22 -24.46 -3.95 -0.36
CA GLN A 22 -23.74 -3.36 0.77
C GLN A 22 -22.51 -4.19 1.16
N ILE A 23 -22.63 -5.52 1.22
CA ILE A 23 -21.50 -6.42 1.50
C ILE A 23 -20.41 -6.24 0.45
N GLU A 24 -20.77 -6.14 -0.83
CA GLU A 24 -19.81 -5.95 -1.91
C GLU A 24 -19.12 -4.58 -1.83
N ALA A 25 -19.85 -3.52 -1.49
CA ALA A 25 -19.26 -2.20 -1.27
C ALA A 25 -18.28 -2.19 -0.08
N LEU A 26 -18.67 -2.78 1.06
CA LEU A 26 -17.80 -2.88 2.24
C LEU A 26 -16.56 -3.71 1.96
N LYS A 27 -16.65 -4.79 1.18
CA LYS A 27 -15.48 -5.56 0.76
C LYS A 27 -14.48 -4.73 -0.01
N ARG A 28 -14.95 -3.91 -0.96
CA ARG A 28 -14.08 -3.01 -1.74
C ARG A 28 -13.42 -1.96 -0.86
N GLU A 29 -14.16 -1.39 0.07
CA GLU A 29 -13.63 -0.42 1.02
C GLU A 29 -12.55 -1.03 1.92
N ILE A 30 -12.76 -2.25 2.43
CA ILE A 30 -11.75 -2.99 3.21
C ILE A 30 -10.48 -3.20 2.39
N GLU A 31 -10.61 -3.58 1.11
CA GLU A 31 -9.45 -3.84 0.26
C GLU A 31 -8.66 -2.57 -0.07
N MET A 32 -9.35 -1.45 -0.29
CA MET A 32 -8.74 -0.13 -0.42
C MET A 32 -7.97 0.24 0.85
N LEU A 33 -8.59 0.10 2.03
CA LEU A 33 -7.95 0.41 3.29
C LEU A 33 -6.72 -0.46 3.59
N LYS A 34 -6.74 -1.73 3.18
CA LYS A 34 -5.55 -2.60 3.29
C LYS A 34 -4.41 -2.08 2.41
N THR A 35 -4.72 -1.78 1.15
CA THR A 35 -3.74 -1.25 0.18
C THR A 35 -3.12 0.05 0.69
N ASP A 36 -3.94 0.96 1.23
CA ASP A 36 -3.47 2.23 1.79
C ASP A 36 -2.60 2.02 3.03
N LYS A 37 -2.96 1.08 3.91
CA LYS A 37 -2.15 0.73 5.08
C LYS A 37 -0.80 0.14 4.69
N GLU A 38 -0.77 -0.76 3.71
CA GLU A 38 0.48 -1.35 3.20
C GLU A 38 1.38 -0.29 2.57
N ALA A 39 0.80 0.65 1.80
CA ALA A 39 1.52 1.76 1.22
C ALA A 39 2.08 2.71 2.30
N ALA A 40 1.29 3.03 3.32
CA ALA A 40 1.69 3.87 4.44
C ALA A 40 2.81 3.22 5.26
N PHE A 41 2.69 1.92 5.57
CA PHE A 41 3.73 1.15 6.24
C PHE A 41 5.03 1.16 5.44
N SER A 42 4.94 0.83 4.15
CA SER A 42 6.10 0.79 3.26
C SER A 42 6.83 2.12 3.18
N ARG A 43 6.08 3.23 3.11
CA ARG A 43 6.63 4.58 3.14
C ARG A 43 7.32 4.90 4.46
N GLY A 44 6.68 4.58 5.59
CA GLY A 44 7.27 4.80 6.92
C GLY A 44 8.55 4.01 7.13
N TYR A 45 8.56 2.76 6.68
CA TYR A 45 9.71 1.87 6.76
C TYR A 45 10.90 2.40 5.93
N LEU A 46 10.66 2.83 4.69
CA LEU A 46 11.69 3.44 3.85
C LEU A 46 12.30 4.68 4.51
N ILE A 47 11.45 5.55 5.08
CA ILE A 47 11.92 6.75 5.79
C ILE A 47 12.78 6.37 7.00
N ALA A 48 12.41 5.33 7.74
CA ALA A 48 13.22 4.84 8.85
C ALA A 48 14.62 4.38 8.37
N CYS A 49 14.71 3.65 7.25
CA CYS A 49 15.99 3.29 6.65
C CYS A 49 16.80 4.52 6.21
N CYS A 50 16.16 5.53 5.63
CA CYS A 50 16.82 6.80 5.31
C CYS A 50 17.35 7.52 6.55
N ASN A 51 16.65 7.45 7.68
CA ASN A 51 17.11 8.03 8.93
C ASN A 51 18.29 7.25 9.53
N ILE A 52 18.31 5.93 9.41
CA ILE A 52 19.45 5.10 9.83
C ILE A 52 20.72 5.54 9.09
N GLU A 53 20.67 5.71 7.76
CA GLU A 53 21.83 6.20 7.01
C GLU A 53 22.24 7.62 7.47
N HIS A 54 21.30 8.55 7.58
CA HIS A 54 21.65 9.93 7.90
C HIS A 54 22.17 10.13 9.32
N MET A 55 21.60 9.43 10.30
CA MET A 55 21.92 9.63 11.71
C MET A 55 23.04 8.72 12.21
N HIS A 56 23.13 7.51 11.66
CA HIS A 56 24.03 6.48 12.15
C HIS A 56 25.09 6.07 11.13
N HIS A 57 24.98 6.49 9.86
CA HIS A 57 25.92 6.15 8.79
C HIS A 57 26.06 4.63 8.60
N GLU A 58 24.93 3.94 8.72
CA GLU A 58 24.81 2.49 8.58
C GLU A 58 24.10 2.14 7.27
N GLU A 59 24.61 2.61 6.13
CA GLU A 59 23.99 2.39 4.82
C GLU A 59 23.87 0.91 4.44
N GLY A 60 24.79 0.05 4.90
CA GLY A 60 24.76 -1.39 4.66
C GLY A 60 23.59 -2.07 5.39
N VAL A 61 23.40 -1.73 6.66
CA VAL A 61 22.26 -2.24 7.46
C VAL A 61 20.95 -1.73 6.87
N ALA A 62 20.89 -0.44 6.54
CA ALA A 62 19.71 0.15 5.91
C ALA A 62 19.38 -0.52 4.57
N PHE A 63 20.39 -0.92 3.78
CA PHE A 63 20.19 -1.66 2.53
C PHE A 63 19.60 -3.04 2.80
N ASP A 64 20.25 -3.82 3.67
CA ASP A 64 19.88 -5.22 3.91
C ASP A 64 18.44 -5.31 4.45
N VAL A 65 18.07 -4.39 5.34
CA VAL A 65 16.73 -4.26 5.92
C VAL A 65 15.72 -3.77 4.88
N LEU A 66 16.04 -2.75 4.07
CA LEU A 66 15.12 -2.23 3.06
C LEU A 66 14.88 -3.23 1.92
N ALA A 67 15.83 -4.10 1.63
CA ALA A 67 15.70 -5.14 0.61
C ALA A 67 14.58 -6.15 0.93
N GLU A 68 14.26 -6.38 2.20
CA GLU A 68 13.19 -7.30 2.63
C GLU A 68 11.80 -6.82 2.21
N LEU A 69 11.60 -5.51 2.07
CA LEU A 69 10.32 -4.90 1.73
C LEU A 69 9.96 -5.06 0.24
N GLN A 70 10.91 -5.47 -0.60
CA GLN A 70 10.73 -5.78 -2.04
C GLN A 70 9.98 -4.69 -2.83
N LEU A 71 10.23 -3.41 -2.53
CA LEU A 71 9.58 -2.29 -3.21
C LEU A 71 9.96 -2.21 -4.69
N SER A 72 9.00 -1.85 -5.53
CA SER A 72 9.27 -1.50 -6.93
C SER A 72 9.67 -0.03 -7.06
N ARG A 73 10.35 0.32 -8.17
CA ARG A 73 10.65 1.73 -8.48
C ARG A 73 9.39 2.59 -8.59
N SER A 74 8.28 2.00 -9.03
CA SER A 74 6.99 2.68 -9.10
C SER A 74 6.42 3.00 -7.73
N ASP A 75 6.56 2.12 -6.74
CA ASP A 75 6.08 2.36 -5.38
C ASP A 75 6.82 3.55 -4.77
N VAL A 76 8.15 3.53 -4.85
CA VAL A 76 9.01 4.61 -4.33
C VAL A 76 8.69 5.96 -4.97
N ARG A 77 8.43 5.99 -6.29
CA ARG A 77 8.01 7.22 -6.99
C ARG A 77 6.69 7.79 -6.47
N ARG A 78 5.73 6.94 -6.10
CA ARG A 78 4.43 7.37 -5.56
C ARG A 78 4.52 7.86 -4.11
N MET A 79 5.60 7.54 -3.39
CA MET A 79 5.76 7.94 -1.98
C MET A 79 6.09 9.42 -1.76
N ASN A 80 6.34 10.18 -2.84
CA ASN A 80 6.66 11.62 -2.82
C ASN A 80 7.76 11.96 -1.80
N LEU A 81 8.92 11.31 -1.95
CA LEU A 81 10.06 11.47 -1.06
C LEU A 81 10.67 12.87 -1.14
N THR A 82 11.18 13.35 0.00
CA THR A 82 11.91 14.63 0.05
C THR A 82 13.31 14.48 -0.55
N ASP A 83 13.99 15.59 -0.81
CA ASP A 83 15.38 15.53 -1.31
C ASP A 83 16.36 14.98 -0.27
N TYR A 84 16.03 15.15 1.02
CA TYR A 84 16.70 14.50 2.13
C TYR A 84 16.62 12.98 1.96
N ASP A 85 15.40 12.43 1.89
CA ASP A 85 15.18 10.98 1.74
C ASP A 85 15.86 10.42 0.49
N LYS A 86 15.74 11.12 -0.66
CA LYS A 86 16.37 10.71 -1.92
C LYS A 86 17.90 10.65 -1.83
N LYS A 87 18.52 11.53 -1.03
CA LYS A 87 19.98 11.56 -0.85
C LYS A 87 20.46 10.33 -0.08
N ALA A 88 19.79 10.00 1.04
CA ALA A 88 20.06 8.75 1.75
C ALA A 88 19.85 7.55 0.85
N LEU A 89 18.71 7.49 0.14
CA LEU A 89 18.36 6.34 -0.67
C LEU A 89 19.42 6.01 -1.73
N ARG A 90 20.01 7.03 -2.36
CA ARG A 90 21.13 6.84 -3.30
C ARG A 90 22.36 6.24 -2.63
N ARG A 91 22.68 6.65 -1.40
CA ARG A 91 23.82 6.11 -0.65
C ARG A 91 23.58 4.67 -0.22
N ILE A 92 22.36 4.40 0.25
CA ILE A 92 21.91 3.06 0.59
C ILE A 92 22.03 2.14 -0.64
N GLU A 93 21.47 2.50 -1.80
CA GLU A 93 21.60 1.70 -3.04
C GLU A 93 23.08 1.45 -3.43
N ASN A 94 23.95 2.44 -3.20
CA ASN A 94 25.38 2.32 -3.50
C ASN A 94 26.16 1.45 -2.50
N ALA A 95 25.65 1.21 -1.29
CA ALA A 95 26.34 0.48 -0.22
C ALA A 95 26.71 -0.96 -0.62
N ARG A 96 25.87 -1.59 -1.44
CA ARG A 96 26.08 -2.94 -1.98
C ARG A 96 26.33 -2.97 -3.50
N GLY A 97 26.34 -1.81 -4.17
CA GLY A 97 26.49 -1.72 -5.62
C GLY A 97 25.35 -2.38 -6.40
N GLN A 98 24.15 -2.48 -5.80
CA GLN A 98 22.99 -3.17 -6.37
C GLN A 98 21.75 -2.29 -6.25
N SER A 99 20.86 -2.37 -7.25
CA SER A 99 19.57 -1.67 -7.19
C SER A 99 18.63 -2.39 -6.22
N LEU A 100 18.15 -1.69 -5.19
CA LEU A 100 17.15 -2.22 -4.25
C LEU A 100 15.79 -2.43 -4.91
N PHE A 101 15.46 -1.56 -5.85
CA PHE A 101 14.12 -1.50 -6.41
C PHE A 101 14.05 -2.26 -7.72
N ARG A 102 13.15 -3.24 -7.78
CA ARG A 102 12.89 -4.00 -9.01
C ARG A 102 12.20 -3.10 -10.03
N GLU A 103 12.50 -3.29 -11.31
CA GLU A 103 11.65 -2.76 -12.37
C GLU A 103 10.28 -3.42 -12.26
N GLY A 104 9.22 -2.60 -12.24
CA GLY A 104 7.85 -3.12 -12.19
C GLY A 104 7.64 -4.08 -13.35
N ARG A 105 7.17 -5.31 -13.07
CA ARG A 105 6.83 -6.27 -14.11
C ARG A 105 5.83 -5.60 -15.05
N LYS A 106 6.20 -5.39 -16.31
CA LYS A 106 5.21 -5.15 -17.37
C LYS A 106 4.37 -6.42 -17.42
N GLU A 107 3.15 -6.38 -16.88
CA GLU A 107 2.14 -7.38 -17.20
C GLU A 107 1.96 -7.37 -18.72
N ARG A 108 2.62 -8.32 -19.38
CA ARG A 108 2.33 -8.65 -20.77
C ARG A 108 1.01 -9.41 -20.75
N ASN A 109 -0.10 -8.69 -20.84
CA ASN A 109 -1.39 -9.29 -21.15
C ASN A 109 -1.23 -10.06 -22.47
N ARG A 110 -1.37 -11.38 -22.40
CA ARG A 110 -1.59 -12.29 -23.53
C ARG A 110 -3.03 -12.73 -23.49
#